data_AF-A0A1B7X773-F1
#
_entry.id   AF-A0A1B7X773-F1
#
_cell.length_a   1.000
_cell.length_b   1.000
_cell.length_c   1.000
_cell.angle_alpha   90.00
_cell.angle_beta   90.00
_cell.angle_gamma   90.00
#
_symmetry.space_group_name_H-M   'P 1'
#
loop_
_entity.id
_entity.type
_entity.pdbx_description
1 polymer ?
#
loop_
_entity_poly.entity_id
_entity_poly.type
_entity_poly.pdbx_seq_one_letter_code
_entity_poly.pdbx_strand_id
1 'polypeptide(L)' 'MPAPQEFYHSTLYLIRSESAVIEILWRFIKYEWIPIDAYKDWKTFVTSVEKILREFGENYVINFV' A
#
# COMPACT_ATOMS: atom_id res chain seq x y z
N MET A 1 -7.94 5.97 -33.44
CA MET A 1 -7.95 6.62 -32.11
C MET A 1 -9.16 6.08 -31.37
N PRO A 2 -9.02 5.48 -30.17
CA PRO A 2 -10.16 5.05 -29.38
C PRO A 2 -11.03 6.25 -28.99
N ALA A 3 -12.34 6.03 -28.85
CA ALA A 3 -13.27 7.08 -28.41
C ALA A 3 -12.92 7.51 -26.96
N PRO A 4 -13.17 8.78 -26.57
CA PRO A 4 -12.76 9.30 -25.26
C PRO A 4 -13.21 8.42 -24.08
N GLN A 5 -14.43 7.88 -24.14
CA GLN A 5 -15.00 7.00 -23.12
C GLN A 5 -14.15 5.72 -22.89
N GLU A 6 -13.66 5.11 -23.96
CA GLU A 6 -12.84 3.88 -23.90
C GLU A 6 -11.44 4.15 -23.34
N PHE A 7 -10.90 5.34 -23.63
CA PHE A 7 -9.64 5.81 -23.04
C PHE A 7 -9.77 6.02 -21.52
N TYR A 8 -10.85 6.66 -21.05
CA TYR A 8 -11.09 6.83 -19.61
C TYR A 8 -11.32 5.49 -18.89
N HIS A 9 -12.06 4.56 -19.48
CA HIS A 9 -12.21 3.23 -18.88
C HIS A 9 -10.85 2.51 -18.80
N SER A 10 -10.08 2.49 -19.88
CA SER A 10 -8.77 1.81 -19.92
C SER A 10 -7.78 2.41 -18.92
N THR A 11 -7.70 3.74 -18.84
CA THR A 11 -6.84 4.44 -17.88
C THR A 11 -7.30 4.24 -16.44
N LEU A 12 -8.60 4.33 -16.15
CA LEU A 12 -9.14 4.03 -14.82
C LEU A 12 -8.87 2.58 -14.42
N TYR A 13 -9.04 1.60 -15.30
CA TYR A 13 -8.74 0.19 -15.00
C TYR A 13 -7.25 -0.04 -14.70
N LEU A 14 -6.35 0.58 -15.48
CA LEU A 14 -4.90 0.50 -15.24
C LEU A 14 -4.53 1.17 -13.90
N ILE A 15 -5.00 2.40 -13.66
CA ILE A 15 -4.76 3.13 -12.41
C ILE A 15 -5.33 2.37 -11.20
N ARG A 16 -6.53 1.77 -11.33
CA ARG A 16 -7.17 1.02 -10.25
C ARG A 16 -6.44 -0.28 -9.95
N SER A 17 -5.85 -0.92 -10.95
CA SER A 17 -5.11 -2.18 -10.77
C SER A 17 -3.77 -1.95 -10.07
N GLU A 18 -3.02 -0.92 -10.46
CA GLU A 18 -1.77 -0.56 -9.78
C GLU A 18 -2.02 0.00 -8.37
N SER A 19 -3.05 0.85 -8.21
CA SER A 19 -3.43 1.40 -6.91
C SER A 19 -3.92 0.32 -5.94
N ALA A 20 -4.54 -0.75 -6.45
CA ALA A 20 -5.02 -1.84 -5.60
C ALA A 20 -3.88 -2.56 -4.85
N VAL A 21 -2.71 -2.73 -5.47
CA VAL A 21 -1.57 -3.42 -4.83
C VAL A 21 -1.00 -2.58 -3.69
N ILE A 22 -0.76 -1.29 -3.94
CA ILE A 22 -0.28 -0.38 -2.90
C ILE A 22 -1.34 -0.17 -1.81
N GLU A 23 -2.63 -0.13 -2.15
CA GLU A 23 -3.71 -0.05 -1.16
C GLU A 23 -3.76 -1.28 -0.25
N ILE A 24 -3.57 -2.49 -0.80
CA ILE A 24 -3.50 -3.72 -0.02
C ILE A 24 -2.30 -3.66 0.92
N LEU A 25 -1.11 -3.33 0.40
CA LEU A 25 0.09 -3.15 1.21
C LEU A 25 -0.15 -2.15 2.35
N TRP A 26 -0.82 -1.04 2.05
CA TRP A 26 -1.11 0.00 3.04
C TRP A 26 -2.15 -0.41 4.08
N ARG A 27 -3.06 -1.33 3.76
CA ARG A 27 -3.95 -1.94 4.76
C ARG A 27 -3.16 -2.82 5.73
N PHE A 28 -2.27 -3.68 5.24
CA PHE A 28 -1.42 -4.51 6.12
C PHE A 28 -0.53 -3.66 7.02
N ILE A 29 0.11 -2.63 6.46
CA ILE A 29 0.97 -1.74 7.26
C ILE A 29 0.17 -1.04 8.36
N LYS A 30 -1.03 -0.53 8.07
CA LYS A 30 -1.84 0.19 9.06
C LYS A 30 -2.50 -0.69 10.12
N TYR A 31 -2.99 -1.86 9.73
CA TYR A 31 -3.86 -2.65 10.60
C TYR A 31 -3.18 -3.86 11.23
N GLU A 32 -2.14 -4.40 10.59
CA GLU A 32 -1.48 -5.63 11.06
C GLU A 32 -0.07 -5.36 11.61
N TRP A 33 0.72 -4.49 10.97
CA TRP A 33 2.17 -4.42 11.25
C TRP A 33 2.62 -3.22 12.08
N ILE A 34 1.96 -2.07 11.97
CA ILE A 34 2.30 -0.92 12.81
C ILE A 34 1.70 -1.09 14.20
N PRO A 35 2.52 -1.09 15.26
CA PRO A 35 2.00 -1.11 16.63
C PRO A 35 1.31 0.23 16.95
N ILE A 36 0.24 0.17 17.76
CA ILE A 36 -0.56 1.35 18.13
C ILE A 36 0.29 2.48 18.73
N ASP A 37 1.37 2.11 19.45
CA ASP A 37 2.30 3.05 20.07
C ASP A 37 3.08 3.90 19.07
N ALA A 38 3.27 3.41 17.84
CA ALA A 38 3.96 4.17 16.80
C ALA A 38 3.16 5.38 16.30
N TYR A 39 1.85 5.43 16.55
CA TYR A 39 1.01 6.59 16.22
C TYR A 39 1.13 7.75 17.22
N LYS A 40 1.88 7.59 18.31
CA LYS A 40 2.03 8.63 19.34
C LYS A 40 2.83 9.83 18.87
N ASP A 41 3.78 9.65 17.95
CA ASP A 41 4.63 10.71 17.43
C ASP A 41 4.90 10.50 15.94
N TRP A 42 4.97 11.60 15.18
CA TRP A 42 5.21 11.56 13.74
C TRP A 42 6.54 10.88 13.39
N LYS A 43 7.60 11.16 14.15
CA LYS A 43 8.93 10.58 13.90
C LYS A 43 8.93 9.09 14.14
N THR A 44 8.24 8.63 15.20
CA THR A 44 8.09 7.20 15.48
C THR A 44 7.28 6.51 14.40
N PHE A 45 6.17 7.12 13.96
CA PHE A 45 5.37 6.60 12.86
C PHE A 45 6.19 6.41 11.58
N VAL A 46 6.89 7.46 11.13
CA VAL A 46 7.73 7.39 9.92
C VAL A 46 8.83 6.35 10.07
N THR A 47 9.50 6.27 11.22
CA THR A 47 10.57 5.30 11.46
C THR A 47 10.03 3.86 11.42
N SER A 48 8.84 3.61 11.99
CA SER A 48 8.19 2.31 11.95
C SER A 48 7.77 1.92 10.53
N VAL A 49 7.18 2.85 9.78
CA VAL A 49 6.84 2.66 8.36
C VAL A 49 8.09 2.32 7.54
N GLU A 50 9.16 3.11 7.67
CA GLU A 50 10.41 2.88 6.94
C GLU A 50 11.02 1.53 7.26
N LYS A 51 11.01 1.12 8.54
CA LYS A 51 11.48 -0.19 8.95
C LYS A 51 10.67 -1.31 8.28
N ILE A 52 9.34 -1.21 8.32
CA ILE A 52 8.45 -2.20 7.71
C ILE A 52 8.68 -2.28 6.20
N LEU A 53 8.82 -1.16 5.51
CA LEU A 53 9.09 -1.13 4.07
C LEU A 53 10.48 -1.68 3.71
N ARG A 54 11.49 -1.51 4.58
CA ARG A 54 12.85 -2.07 4.37
C ARG A 54 12.90 -3.58 4.59
N GLU A 55 12.10 -4.09 5.51
CA GLU A 55 12.03 -5.53 5.84
C GLU A 55 10.88 -6.24 5.10
N PHE A 56 10.18 -5.54 4.22
CA PHE A 56 9.09 -6.08 3.40
C PHE A 56 9.63 -7.09 2.39
N GLY A 57 9.05 -8.28 2.36
CA GLY A 57 9.54 -9.43 1.57
C GLY A 57 10.47 -10.37 2.34
N GLU A 58 10.91 -10.00 3.54
CA GLU A 58 11.67 -10.86 4.45
C GLU A 58 10.87 -11.13 5.74
N ASN A 59 10.75 -10.12 6.62
CA ASN A 59 10.02 -10.24 7.88
C ASN A 59 8.54 -9.90 7.75
N TYR A 60 8.18 -9.04 6.79
CA TYR A 60 6.80 -8.66 6.51
C TYR A 60 6.37 -9.21 5.15
N VAL A 61 5.63 -10.32 5.18
CA VAL A 61 5.15 -11.02 3.99
C VAL A 61 3.62 -11.00 3.99
N ILE A 62 3.02 -10.63 2.86
CA ILE A 62 1.57 -10.70 2.66
C ILE A 62 1.26 -12.09 2.09
N ASN A 63 0.68 -12.95 2.91
CA ASN A 63 0.18 -14.25 2.45
C ASN A 63 -1.24 -14.08 1.90
N PHE A 64 -1.36 -14.15 0.58
CA PHE A 64 -2.65 -14.28 -0.11
C PHE A 64 -3.04 -15.75 -0.15
N VAL A 65 -3.59 -16.26 0.96
CA VAL A 65 -4.16 -17.62 1.03
C VAL A 65 -5.55 -17.63 0.41
#